data_AF-J3AM27-F1
#
_entry.id   AF-J3AM27-F1
#
_cell.length_a   1.000
_cell.length_b   1.000
_cell.length_c   1.000
_cell.angle_alpha   90.00
_cell.angle_beta   90.00
_cell.angle_gamma   90.00
#
_symmetry.space_group_name_H-M   'P 1'
#
loop_
_entity.id
_entity.type
_entity.pdbx_description
1 polymer ?
#
loop_
_entity_poly.entity_id
_entity_poly.type
_entity_poly.pdbx_seq_one_letter_code
_entity_poly.pdbx_strand_id
1 'polypeptide(L)'
;MPTALYRFILAITLLLPMAAHAGDADDFVAANPVQQAKLLEAWAAQPDPARIELINALQQGELTIDGQPKTLRLNNRLRGLIDTALASHQLLAADAKTRLAAAQQLQKSARPAQLKFLDQQLAGEKDESVHAALSLALANLQLVDADPAVRLAAVRLLGETGDPLARTRL
;
A
#
# COMPACT_ATOMS: atom_id res chain seq x y z
N MET A 1 5.67 46.42 17.97
CA MET A 1 4.97 45.34 18.70
C MET A 1 3.65 45.10 18.00
N PRO A 2 3.24 43.89 17.52
CA PRO A 2 3.89 42.58 17.55
C PRO A 2 3.73 41.82 16.19
N THR A 3 4.59 42.05 15.20
CA THR A 3 4.59 41.26 13.94
C THR A 3 5.61 40.12 13.93
N ALA A 4 6.48 40.05 14.94
CA ALA A 4 7.46 38.99 15.11
C ALA A 4 6.88 37.69 15.71
N LEU A 5 5.69 37.75 16.33
CA LEU A 5 5.07 36.60 17.00
C LEU A 5 4.36 35.62 16.05
N TYR A 6 3.90 36.08 14.88
CA TYR A 6 3.21 35.20 13.92
C TYR A 6 4.13 34.33 13.06
N ARG A 7 5.41 34.70 12.95
CA ARG A 7 6.41 33.90 12.20
C ARG A 7 6.89 32.67 12.98
N PHE A 8 6.72 32.64 14.29
CA PHE A 8 7.07 31.49 15.13
C PHE A 8 5.96 30.44 15.24
N ILE A 9 4.69 30.82 15.02
CA ILE A 9 3.55 29.89 15.11
C ILE A 9 3.43 29.02 13.85
N LEU A 10 3.90 29.50 12.69
CA LEU A 10 3.88 28.72 11.45
C LEU A 10 5.05 27.73 11.32
N ALA A 11 6.02 27.76 12.25
CA ALA A 11 7.19 26.89 12.23
C ALA A 11 7.01 25.59 13.04
N ILE A 12 5.95 25.50 13.87
CA ILE A 12 5.74 24.35 14.76
C ILE A 12 4.78 23.31 14.16
N THR A 13 3.97 23.67 13.16
CA THR A 13 3.06 22.73 12.47
C THR A 13 3.75 21.88 11.40
N LEU A 14 5.02 22.16 11.05
CA LEU A 14 5.76 21.40 10.03
C LEU A 14 6.67 20.30 10.60
N LEU A 15 6.70 20.12 11.93
CA LEU A 15 7.56 19.15 12.61
C LEU A 15 6.81 17.93 13.19
N LEU A 16 5.52 17.78 12.88
CA LEU A 16 4.67 16.75 13.46
C LEU A 16 4.47 15.43 12.68
N PRO A 17 4.94 15.20 11.43
CA PRO A 17 4.76 13.87 10.84
C PRO A 17 5.86 12.86 11.22
N MET A 18 6.98 13.28 11.81
CA MET A 18 8.10 12.35 12.10
C MET A 18 7.88 11.47 13.35
N ALA A 19 7.06 11.91 14.30
CA ALA A 19 6.85 11.15 15.55
C ALA A 19 5.97 9.90 15.35
N ALA A 20 5.05 9.91 14.38
CA ALA A 20 4.16 8.78 14.12
C ALA A 20 4.91 7.56 13.56
N HIS A 21 5.97 7.78 12.77
CA HIS A 21 6.71 6.72 12.08
C HIS A 21 7.72 5.99 12.95
N ALA A 22 8.28 6.67 13.96
CA ALA A 22 9.09 6.03 14.98
C ALA A 22 8.25 4.97 15.74
N GLY A 23 6.99 5.29 16.06
CA GLY A 23 6.04 4.37 16.66
C GLY A 23 5.77 3.13 15.81
N ASP A 24 5.55 3.29 14.49
CA ASP A 24 5.30 2.17 13.59
C ASP A 24 6.46 1.15 13.56
N ALA A 25 7.71 1.63 13.61
CA ALA A 25 8.90 0.77 13.64
C ALA A 25 9.03 0.03 14.98
N ASP A 26 8.82 0.73 16.09
CA ASP A 26 8.87 0.15 17.44
C ASP A 26 7.77 -0.89 17.65
N ASP A 27 6.54 -0.58 17.21
CA ASP A 27 5.39 -1.49 17.25
C ASP A 27 5.66 -2.76 16.44
N PHE A 28 6.27 -2.63 15.26
CA PHE A 28 6.60 -3.79 14.42
C PHE A 28 7.68 -4.69 15.06
N VAL A 29 8.67 -4.10 15.73
CA VAL A 29 9.75 -4.83 16.39
C VAL A 29 9.27 -5.52 17.67
N ALA A 30 8.38 -4.89 18.42
CA ALA A 30 7.78 -5.45 19.63
C ALA A 30 6.75 -6.56 19.32
N ALA A 31 6.15 -6.53 18.13
CA ALA A 31 5.13 -7.46 17.69
C ALA A 31 5.66 -8.88 17.42
N ASN A 32 4.84 -9.89 17.76
CA ASN A 32 5.05 -11.26 17.29
C ASN A 32 4.72 -11.40 15.79
N PRO A 33 5.08 -12.49 15.09
CA PRO A 33 4.85 -12.63 13.65
C PRO A 33 3.38 -12.54 13.21
N VAL A 34 2.43 -12.89 14.08
CA VAL A 34 0.99 -12.75 13.79
C VAL A 34 0.57 -11.28 13.85
N GLN A 35 1.06 -10.54 14.84
CA GLN A 35 0.82 -9.10 14.97
C GLN A 35 1.51 -8.31 13.85
N GLN A 36 2.75 -8.64 13.51
CA GLN A 36 3.47 -8.06 12.36
C GLN A 36 2.67 -8.23 11.07
N ALA A 37 2.09 -9.41 10.86
CA ALA A 37 1.25 -9.64 9.69
C ALA A 37 0.01 -8.73 9.67
N LYS A 38 -0.65 -8.54 10.81
CA LYS A 38 -1.79 -7.63 10.93
C LYS A 38 -1.42 -6.18 10.68
N LEU A 39 -0.26 -5.73 11.17
CA LEU A 39 0.27 -4.39 10.89
C LEU A 39 0.47 -4.19 9.39
N LEU A 40 1.15 -5.13 8.72
CA LEU A 40 1.39 -5.05 7.27
C LEU A 40 0.08 -5.08 6.46
N GLU A 41 -0.92 -5.86 6.88
CA GLU A 41 -2.25 -5.87 6.26
C GLU A 41 -2.97 -4.53 6.44
N ALA A 42 -2.87 -3.92 7.62
CA ALA A 42 -3.44 -2.61 7.92
C ALA A 42 -2.75 -1.51 7.10
N TRP A 43 -1.42 -1.52 7.03
CA TRP A 43 -0.64 -0.57 6.24
C TRP A 43 -0.93 -0.71 4.74
N ALA A 44 -1.12 -1.94 4.23
CA ALA A 44 -1.53 -2.14 2.84
C ALA A 44 -2.93 -1.60 2.57
N ALA A 45 -3.86 -1.70 3.53
CA ALA A 45 -5.22 -1.19 3.41
C ALA A 45 -5.32 0.34 3.55
N GLN A 46 -4.40 0.95 4.30
CA GLN A 46 -4.33 2.38 4.55
C GLN A 46 -2.90 2.88 4.35
N PRO A 47 -2.47 3.03 3.09
CA PRO A 47 -1.12 3.49 2.80
C PRO A 47 -0.93 4.94 3.21
N ASP A 48 0.21 5.23 3.83
CA ASP A 48 0.64 6.56 4.23
C ASP A 48 1.98 6.86 3.54
N PRO A 49 2.10 7.90 2.71
CA PRO A 49 3.36 8.24 2.03
C PRO A 49 4.57 8.32 2.97
N ALA A 50 4.37 8.73 4.21
CA ALA A 50 5.47 8.90 5.16
C ALA A 50 5.99 7.55 5.72
N ARG A 51 5.26 6.44 5.54
CA ARG A 51 5.69 5.07 5.92
C ARG A 51 6.56 4.39 4.86
N ILE A 52 6.71 4.97 3.66
CA ILE A 52 7.42 4.30 2.55
C ILE A 52 8.86 3.90 2.92
N GLU A 53 9.58 4.76 3.63
CA GLU A 53 10.97 4.49 4.05
C GLU A 53 11.06 3.34 5.04
N LEU A 54 10.11 3.25 5.98
CA LEU A 54 10.01 2.13 6.90
C LEU A 54 9.78 0.82 6.14
N ILE A 55 8.85 0.80 5.18
CA ILE A 55 8.54 -0.41 4.41
C ILE A 55 9.71 -0.81 3.51
N ASN A 56 10.44 0.15 2.93
CA ASN A 56 11.66 -0.12 2.18
C ASN A 56 12.73 -0.79 3.05
N ALA A 57 12.93 -0.28 4.28
CA ALA A 57 13.85 -0.88 5.24
C ALA A 57 13.42 -2.30 5.62
N LEU A 58 12.13 -2.51 5.89
CA LEU A 58 11.56 -3.83 6.14
C LEU A 58 11.78 -4.80 4.96
N GLN A 59 11.67 -4.32 3.72
CA GLN A 59 11.90 -5.16 2.54
C GLN A 59 13.37 -5.64 2.46
N GLN A 60 14.30 -4.80 2.90
CA GLN A 60 15.72 -5.14 3.01
C GLN A 60 16.04 -6.00 4.24
N GLY A 61 15.07 -6.19 5.16
CA GLY A 61 15.25 -6.93 6.40
C GLY A 61 16.03 -6.15 7.46
N GLU A 62 16.10 -4.83 7.32
CA GLU A 62 16.85 -3.93 8.18
C GLU A 62 15.89 -2.91 8.83
N LEU A 63 16.13 -2.58 10.10
CA LEU A 63 15.47 -1.48 10.79
C LEU A 63 16.48 -0.69 11.59
N THR A 64 16.32 0.63 11.67
CA THR A 64 17.10 1.46 12.59
C THR A 64 16.22 1.83 13.78
N ILE A 65 16.58 1.35 14.97
CA ILE A 65 15.88 1.65 16.23
C ILE A 65 16.88 2.37 17.13
N ASP A 66 16.51 3.56 17.64
CA ASP A 66 17.40 4.41 18.45
C ASP A 66 18.79 4.66 17.82
N GLY A 67 18.84 4.76 16.49
CA GLY A 67 20.08 4.95 15.74
C GLY A 67 20.95 3.69 15.60
N GLN A 68 20.48 2.52 16.04
CA GLN A 68 21.18 1.24 15.90
C GLN A 68 20.51 0.35 14.85
N PRO A 69 21.25 -0.19 13.87
CA PRO A 69 20.72 -1.13 12.91
C PRO A 69 20.39 -2.46 13.58
N LYS A 70 19.19 -2.98 13.30
CA LYS A 70 18.65 -4.23 13.78
C LYS A 70 18.21 -5.07 12.59
N THR A 71 18.75 -6.27 12.48
CA THR A 71 18.37 -7.22 11.43
C THR A 71 17.12 -7.99 11.84
N LEU A 72 16.19 -8.16 10.90
CA LEU A 72 14.94 -8.87 11.11
C LEU A 72 14.98 -10.26 10.51
N ARG A 73 14.52 -11.25 11.27
CA ARG A 73 14.26 -12.59 10.76
C ARG A 73 12.89 -12.66 10.13
N LEU A 74 12.81 -12.39 8.83
CA LEU A 74 11.57 -12.46 8.07
C LEU A 74 11.33 -13.88 7.55
N ASN A 75 10.10 -14.37 7.66
CA ASN A 75 9.66 -15.58 6.97
C ASN A 75 9.05 -15.24 5.60
N ASN A 76 8.76 -16.25 4.77
CA ASN A 76 8.19 -16.05 3.43
C ASN A 76 6.85 -15.30 3.46
N ARG A 77 6.03 -15.55 4.48
CA ARG A 77 4.73 -14.88 4.64
C ARG A 77 4.89 -13.39 4.88
N LEU A 78 5.79 -13.00 5.78
CA LEU A 78 6.06 -11.60 6.09
C LEU A 78 6.69 -10.87 4.91
N ARG A 79 7.60 -11.50 4.16
CA ARG A 79 8.14 -10.91 2.92
C ARG A 79 7.04 -10.58 1.90
N GLY A 80 6.15 -11.54 1.61
CA GLY A 80 5.05 -11.29 0.68
C GLY A 80 4.07 -10.21 1.18
N LEU A 81 3.92 -10.07 2.50
CA LEU A 81 3.14 -9.00 3.12
C LEU A 81 3.80 -7.63 3.00
N ILE A 82 5.11 -7.56 3.20
CA ILE A 82 5.90 -6.34 2.99
C ILE A 82 5.82 -5.91 1.53
N ASP A 83 6.00 -6.83 0.58
CA ASP A 83 5.87 -6.53 -0.86
C ASP A 83 4.46 -6.03 -1.23
N THR A 84 3.43 -6.58 -0.58
CA THR A 84 2.05 -6.13 -0.77
C THR A 84 1.85 -4.73 -0.22
N ALA A 85 2.30 -4.48 1.01
CA ALA A 85 2.19 -3.16 1.64
C ALA A 85 2.98 -2.10 0.85
N LEU A 86 4.19 -2.45 0.38
CA LEU A 86 5.00 -1.58 -0.46
C LEU A 86 4.27 -1.20 -1.75
N ALA A 87 3.67 -2.16 -2.44
CA ALA A 87 2.91 -1.90 -3.64
C ALA A 87 1.71 -0.95 -3.37
N SER A 88 0.96 -1.14 -2.28
CA SER A 88 -0.12 -0.22 -1.91
C SER A 88 0.39 1.21 -1.69
N HIS A 89 1.57 1.38 -1.09
CA HIS A 89 2.17 2.70 -0.87
C HIS A 89 2.70 3.31 -2.18
N GLN A 90 3.29 2.50 -3.06
CA GLN A 90 3.80 2.94 -4.36
C GLN A 90 2.69 3.42 -5.30
N LEU A 91 1.43 2.98 -5.11
CA LEU A 91 0.29 3.54 -5.83
C LEU A 91 0.05 5.02 -5.55
N LEU A 92 0.57 5.58 -4.44
CA LEU A 92 0.49 7.02 -4.13
C LEU A 92 1.59 7.85 -4.84
N ALA A 93 2.52 7.21 -5.54
CA ALA A 93 3.62 7.89 -6.20
C ALA A 93 3.15 8.81 -7.35
N ALA A 94 3.84 9.93 -7.53
CA ALA A 94 3.56 10.84 -8.65
C ALA A 94 3.89 10.23 -10.02
N ASP A 95 4.90 9.36 -10.09
CA ASP A 95 5.33 8.69 -11.32
C ASP A 95 4.39 7.54 -11.71
N ALA A 96 3.87 7.59 -12.94
CA ALA A 96 2.98 6.56 -13.47
C ALA A 96 3.67 5.20 -13.58
N LYS A 97 4.98 5.15 -13.87
CA LYS A 97 5.72 3.89 -13.97
C LYS A 97 5.79 3.17 -12.62
N THR A 98 6.01 3.90 -11.53
CA THR A 98 5.95 3.35 -10.16
C THR A 98 4.56 2.81 -9.85
N ARG A 99 3.49 3.57 -10.17
CA ARG A 99 2.12 3.11 -9.93
C ARG A 99 1.76 1.88 -10.78
N LEU A 100 2.23 1.80 -12.02
CA LEU A 100 1.99 0.66 -12.90
C LEU A 100 2.61 -0.62 -12.33
N ALA A 101 3.88 -0.55 -11.92
CA ALA A 101 4.56 -1.68 -11.30
C ALA A 101 3.86 -2.14 -10.02
N ALA A 102 3.40 -1.19 -9.21
CA ALA A 102 2.62 -1.46 -8.01
C ALA A 102 1.28 -2.14 -8.32
N ALA A 103 0.52 -1.62 -9.29
CA ALA A 103 -0.75 -2.21 -9.71
C ALA A 103 -0.56 -3.64 -10.21
N GLN A 104 0.47 -3.88 -11.04
CA GLN A 104 0.83 -5.22 -11.53
C GLN A 104 1.22 -6.18 -10.40
N GLN A 105 1.96 -5.72 -9.40
CA GLN A 105 2.27 -6.52 -8.21
C GLN A 105 1.00 -6.88 -7.45
N LEU A 106 0.06 -5.94 -7.30
CA LEU A 106 -1.19 -6.14 -6.58
C LEU A 106 -2.16 -7.09 -7.30
N GLN A 107 -2.05 -7.28 -8.62
CA GLN A 107 -2.87 -8.27 -9.34
C GLN A 107 -2.78 -9.69 -8.79
N LYS A 108 -1.67 -10.05 -8.14
CA LYS A 108 -1.41 -11.37 -7.55
C LYS A 108 -1.41 -11.37 -6.02
N SER A 109 -1.27 -10.21 -5.38
CA SER A 109 -1.03 -10.11 -3.93
C SER A 109 -2.03 -9.24 -3.18
N ALA A 110 -2.93 -8.54 -3.88
CA ALA A 110 -3.99 -7.74 -3.27
C ALA A 110 -4.85 -8.59 -2.31
N ARG A 111 -5.41 -7.92 -1.30
CA ARG A 111 -6.16 -8.54 -0.21
C ARG A 111 -7.49 -7.84 0.01
N PRO A 112 -8.51 -8.53 0.56
CA PRO A 112 -9.86 -7.95 0.68
C PRO A 112 -9.89 -6.62 1.45
N ALA A 113 -9.05 -6.46 2.47
CA ALA A 113 -8.96 -5.22 3.25
C ALA A 113 -8.54 -3.99 2.41
N GLN A 114 -7.90 -4.19 1.26
CA GLN A 114 -7.43 -3.13 0.37
C GLN A 114 -8.50 -2.65 -0.62
N LEU A 115 -9.64 -3.33 -0.72
CA LEU A 115 -10.65 -3.07 -1.75
C LEU A 115 -11.03 -1.59 -1.83
N LYS A 116 -11.37 -0.99 -0.67
CA LYS A 116 -11.75 0.43 -0.61
C LYS A 116 -10.65 1.37 -1.10
N PHE A 117 -9.39 1.10 -0.76
CA PHE A 117 -8.25 1.90 -1.20
C PHE A 117 -8.03 1.76 -2.71
N LEU A 118 -8.09 0.54 -3.24
CA LEU A 118 -7.88 0.27 -4.66
C LEU A 118 -9.00 0.86 -5.53
N ASP A 119 -10.26 0.81 -5.09
CA ASP A 119 -11.38 1.47 -5.77
C ASP A 119 -11.17 2.98 -5.87
N GLN A 120 -10.73 3.62 -4.78
CA GLN A 120 -10.42 5.05 -4.77
C GLN A 120 -9.29 5.38 -5.73
N GLN A 121 -8.25 4.55 -5.78
CA GLN A 121 -7.11 4.78 -6.64
C GLN A 121 -7.43 4.54 -8.11
N LEU A 122 -8.26 3.55 -8.43
CA LEU A 122 -8.76 3.34 -9.78
C LEU A 122 -9.58 4.56 -10.25
N ALA A 123 -10.49 5.07 -9.42
CA ALA A 123 -11.35 6.20 -9.78
C ALA A 123 -10.58 7.51 -10.00
N GLY A 124 -9.42 7.67 -9.36
CA GLY A 124 -8.55 8.84 -9.50
C GLY A 124 -7.46 8.71 -10.58
N GLU A 125 -7.24 7.52 -11.13
CA GLU A 125 -6.15 7.26 -12.06
C GLU A 125 -6.45 7.80 -13.46
N LYS A 126 -5.44 8.43 -14.07
CA LYS A 126 -5.53 9.03 -15.40
C LYS A 126 -4.68 8.33 -16.45
N ASP A 127 -3.63 7.65 -16.01
CA ASP A 127 -2.80 6.85 -16.91
C ASP A 127 -3.54 5.57 -17.30
N GLU A 128 -3.76 5.37 -18.61
CA GLU A 128 -4.55 4.25 -19.12
C GLU A 128 -3.95 2.89 -18.75
N SER A 129 -2.61 2.78 -18.73
CA SER A 129 -1.93 1.53 -18.40
C SER A 129 -2.06 1.20 -16.92
N VAL A 130 -1.89 2.21 -16.05
CA VAL A 130 -2.10 2.04 -14.61
C VAL A 130 -3.56 1.72 -14.31
N HIS A 131 -4.49 2.42 -14.95
CA HIS A 131 -5.93 2.18 -14.80
C HIS A 131 -6.29 0.74 -15.18
N ALA A 132 -5.88 0.25 -16.36
CA ALA A 132 -6.11 -1.12 -16.78
C ALA A 132 -5.50 -2.14 -15.79
N ALA A 133 -4.28 -1.92 -15.33
CA ALA A 133 -3.62 -2.80 -14.38
C ALA A 133 -4.33 -2.83 -13.01
N LEU A 134 -4.85 -1.70 -12.53
CA LEU A 134 -5.64 -1.59 -11.30
C LEU A 134 -7.01 -2.26 -11.45
N SER A 135 -7.69 -2.07 -12.58
CA SER A 135 -8.96 -2.76 -12.89
C SER A 135 -8.79 -4.28 -12.84
N LEU A 136 -7.70 -4.81 -13.44
CA LEU A 136 -7.40 -6.23 -13.37
C LEU A 136 -7.10 -6.70 -11.94
N ALA A 137 -6.41 -5.89 -11.13
CA ALA A 137 -6.15 -6.23 -9.74
C ALA A 137 -7.43 -6.31 -8.90
N LEU A 138 -8.33 -5.35 -9.06
CA LEU A 138 -9.64 -5.33 -8.40
C LEU A 138 -10.51 -6.51 -8.83
N ALA A 139 -10.54 -6.81 -10.13
CA ALA A 139 -11.26 -7.96 -10.63
C ALA A 139 -10.74 -9.27 -10.04
N ASN A 140 -9.42 -9.51 -10.06
CA ASN A 140 -8.83 -10.71 -9.46
C ASN A 140 -9.18 -10.84 -7.97
N LEU A 141 -9.21 -9.72 -7.24
CA LEU A 141 -9.57 -9.70 -5.84
C LEU A 141 -11.04 -10.09 -5.61
N GLN A 142 -11.94 -9.62 -6.47
CA GLN A 142 -13.38 -9.81 -6.36
C GLN A 142 -13.89 -11.14 -6.96
N LEU A 143 -13.15 -11.75 -7.90
CA LEU A 143 -13.52 -13.03 -8.53
C LEU A 143 -13.66 -14.19 -7.53
N VAL A 144 -12.91 -14.14 -6.44
CA VAL A 144 -12.89 -15.19 -5.41
C VAL A 144 -13.85 -14.91 -4.26
N ASP A 145 -14.66 -13.84 -4.35
CA ASP A 145 -15.61 -13.47 -3.30
C ASP A 145 -16.76 -14.48 -3.19
N ALA A 146 -17.28 -14.68 -1.98
CA ALA A 146 -18.38 -15.60 -1.72
C ALA A 146 -19.70 -15.08 -2.31
N ASP A 147 -19.88 -13.76 -2.38
CA ASP A 147 -21.07 -13.10 -2.93
C ASP A 147 -21.08 -13.16 -4.47
N PRO A 148 -22.09 -13.80 -5.10
CA PRO A 148 -22.24 -13.82 -6.55
C PRO A 148 -22.31 -12.44 -7.20
N ALA A 149 -22.86 -11.43 -6.51
CA ALA A 149 -22.96 -10.07 -7.04
C ALA A 149 -21.58 -9.41 -7.18
N VAL A 150 -20.68 -9.63 -6.21
CA VAL A 150 -19.30 -9.15 -6.24
C VAL A 150 -18.51 -9.83 -7.36
N ARG A 151 -18.69 -11.15 -7.55
CA ARG A 151 -18.07 -11.87 -8.67
C ARG A 151 -18.54 -11.37 -10.03
N LEU A 152 -19.83 -11.04 -10.17
CA LEU A 152 -20.37 -10.49 -11.42
C LEU A 152 -19.78 -9.11 -11.72
N ALA A 153 -19.60 -8.26 -10.71
CA ALA A 153 -18.93 -6.97 -10.87
C ALA A 153 -17.48 -7.15 -11.38
N ALA A 154 -16.75 -8.12 -10.81
CA ALA A 154 -15.41 -8.48 -11.27
C ALA A 154 -15.37 -8.88 -12.74
N VAL A 155 -16.29 -9.73 -13.18
CA VAL A 155 -16.42 -10.17 -14.58
C VAL A 155 -16.69 -8.99 -15.53
N ARG A 156 -17.54 -8.04 -15.12
CA ARG A 156 -17.81 -6.83 -15.91
C ARG A 156 -16.56 -5.96 -16.05
N LEU A 157 -15.84 -5.76 -14.95
CA LEU A 157 -14.58 -5.01 -14.94
C LEU A 157 -13.52 -5.63 -15.88
N LEU A 158 -13.45 -6.96 -15.94
CA LEU A 158 -12.61 -7.67 -16.91
C LEU A 158 -13.05 -7.47 -18.37
N GLY A 159 -14.36 -7.46 -18.62
CA GLY A 159 -14.91 -7.23 -19.96
C GLY A 159 -14.62 -5.84 -20.50
N GLU A 160 -14.62 -4.82 -19.63
CA GLU A 160 -14.41 -3.41 -19.99
C GLU A 160 -12.95 -3.07 -20.32
N THR A 161 -11.98 -3.74 -19.67
CA THR A 161 -10.54 -3.45 -19.91
C THR A 161 -10.05 -3.92 -21.29
N GLY A 162 -10.71 -4.90 -21.91
CA GLY A 162 -10.27 -5.50 -23.17
C GLY A 162 -8.91 -6.22 -23.10
N ASP A 163 -8.32 -6.34 -21.91
CA ASP A 163 -6.98 -6.87 -21.67
C ASP A 163 -6.92 -8.37 -22.00
N PRO A 164 -5.94 -8.85 -22.80
CA PRO A 164 -5.74 -10.28 -23.04
C PRO A 164 -5.65 -11.12 -21.76
N LEU A 165 -5.05 -10.60 -20.68
CA LEU A 165 -4.95 -11.29 -19.39
C LEU A 165 -6.31 -11.43 -18.70
N ALA A 166 -7.20 -10.45 -18.89
CA ALA A 166 -8.56 -10.49 -18.37
C ALA A 166 -9.38 -11.62 -19.02
N ARG A 167 -9.17 -11.88 -20.31
CA ARG A 167 -9.86 -12.96 -21.05
C ARG A 167 -9.51 -14.36 -20.54
N THR A 168 -8.29 -14.57 -20.05
CA THR A 168 -7.87 -15.87 -19.48
C THR A 168 -8.57 -16.19 -18.15
N ARG A 169 -9.24 -15.22 -17.54
CA ARG A 169 -9.92 -15.35 -16.24
C ARG A 169 -11.44 -15.53 -16.34
N LEU A 170 -12.01 -15.33 -17.53
CA LEU A 170 -13.44 -15.54 -17.84
C LEU A 170 -13.71 -17.01 -18.17
#